data_AF-C7GA59-F1
#
_entry.id   AF-C7GA59-F1
#
_cell.length_a   1.000
_cell.length_b   1.000
_cell.length_c   1.000
_cell.angle_alpha   90.00
_cell.angle_beta   90.00
_cell.angle_gamma   90.00
#
_symmetry.space_group_name_H-M   'P 1'
#
loop_
_entity.id
_entity.type
_entity.pdbx_description
1 polymer ?
#
loop_
_entity_poly.entity_id
_entity_poly.type
_entity_poly.pdbx_seq_one_letter_code
_entity_poly.pdbx_strand_id
1 'polypeptide(L)'
;MTKEEKIARYSKLNQEVVPGKNAMANKAVQELAERHHAKYIDINDPLKDRDGNLKAEYTIEGMHIKEEGYRAIFDLFMGYAKEPRWNV
;
A
#
# COMPACT_ATOMS: atom_id res chain seq x y z
N MET A 1 -17.61 -15.51 11.45
CA MET A 1 -17.39 -14.98 10.09
C MET A 1 -16.21 -15.72 9.48
N THR A 2 -16.40 -16.43 8.37
CA THR A 2 -15.37 -17.17 7.65
C THR A 2 -14.35 -16.21 6.99
N LYS A 3 -13.27 -16.77 6.44
CA LYS A 3 -12.26 -15.99 5.71
C LYS A 3 -12.88 -15.33 4.47
N GLU A 4 -13.71 -16.07 3.76
CA GLU A 4 -14.42 -15.63 2.55
C GLU A 4 -15.40 -14.50 2.89
N GLU A 5 -16.14 -14.63 4.00
CA GLU A 5 -17.06 -13.60 4.45
C GLU A 5 -16.33 -12.30 4.87
N LYS A 6 -15.14 -12.41 5.49
CA LYS A 6 -14.28 -11.25 5.78
C LYS A 6 -13.79 -10.57 4.51
N ILE A 7 -13.29 -11.35 3.55
CA ILE A 7 -12.80 -10.81 2.27
C ILE A 7 -13.94 -10.09 1.54
N ALA A 8 -15.13 -10.69 1.46
CA ALA A 8 -16.29 -10.06 0.82
C ALA A 8 -16.69 -8.75 1.51
N ARG A 9 -16.76 -8.74 2.85
CA ARG A 9 -17.11 -7.56 3.64
C ARG A 9 -16.13 -6.41 3.42
N TYR A 10 -14.83 -6.68 3.52
CA TYR A 10 -13.82 -5.62 3.41
C TYR A 10 -13.57 -5.18 1.97
N SER A 11 -13.74 -6.07 0.99
CA SER A 11 -13.72 -5.67 -0.43
C SER A 11 -14.84 -4.68 -0.74
N LYS A 12 -16.04 -4.92 -0.22
CA LYS A 12 -17.17 -4.00 -0.36
C LYS A 12 -16.90 -2.66 0.36
N LEU A 13 -16.39 -2.71 1.60
CA LEU A 13 -16.03 -1.50 2.34
C LEU A 13 -15.01 -0.65 1.58
N ASN A 14 -13.99 -1.29 0.97
CA ASN A 14 -12.97 -0.58 0.18
C ASN A 14 -13.54 0.12 -1.04
N GLN A 15 -14.63 -0.39 -1.64
CA GLN A 15 -15.34 0.28 -2.74
C GLN A 15 -16.20 1.47 -2.27
N GLU A 16 -16.66 1.46 -1.02
CA GLU A 16 -17.46 2.55 -0.43
C GLU A 16 -16.59 3.71 0.10
N VAL A 17 -15.31 3.45 0.39
CA VAL A 17 -14.33 4.52 0.67
C VAL A 17 -14.14 5.34 -0.59
N VAL A 18 -14.13 6.69 -0.46
CA VAL A 18 -13.95 7.60 -1.60
C VAL A 18 -12.74 7.16 -2.44
N PRO A 19 -12.97 6.66 -3.67
CA PRO A 19 -11.90 6.13 -4.49
C PRO A 19 -10.87 7.20 -4.79
N GLY A 20 -9.58 6.82 -4.81
CA GLY A 20 -8.51 7.71 -5.23
C GLY A 20 -8.05 8.75 -4.21
N LYS A 21 -8.62 8.86 -3.00
CA LYS A 21 -8.09 9.77 -1.96
C LYS A 21 -6.62 9.49 -1.63
N ASN A 22 -6.28 8.22 -1.40
CA ASN A 22 -4.90 7.82 -1.15
C ASN A 22 -4.01 8.04 -2.38
N ALA A 23 -4.53 7.83 -3.60
CA ALA A 23 -3.79 8.10 -4.83
C ALA A 23 -3.47 9.59 -4.99
N MET A 24 -4.43 10.48 -4.70
CA MET A 24 -4.22 11.93 -4.71
C MET A 24 -3.21 12.36 -3.64
N ALA A 25 -3.31 11.81 -2.43
CA ALA A 25 -2.36 12.08 -1.36
C ALA A 25 -0.94 11.62 -1.73
N ASN A 26 -0.80 10.40 -2.26
CA ASN A 26 0.47 9.85 -2.73
C ASN A 26 1.08 10.71 -3.84
N LYS A 27 0.27 11.17 -4.80
CA LYS A 27 0.73 12.10 -5.84
C LYS A 27 1.26 13.41 -5.26
N ALA A 28 0.55 14.00 -4.30
CA ALA A 28 1.00 15.23 -3.63
C ALA A 28 2.31 15.01 -2.85
N VAL A 29 2.49 13.85 -2.22
CA VAL A 29 3.75 13.47 -1.54
C VAL A 29 4.88 13.27 -2.55
N GLN A 30 4.62 12.66 -3.71
CA GLN A 30 5.60 12.52 -4.78
C GLN A 30 6.06 13.89 -5.30
N GLU A 31 5.13 14.78 -5.62
CA GLU A 31 5.43 16.14 -6.06
C GLU A 31 6.23 16.92 -5.00
N LEU A 32 5.93 16.71 -3.72
CA LEU A 32 6.69 17.30 -2.62
C LEU A 32 8.12 16.74 -2.58
N ALA A 33 8.30 15.43 -2.71
CA ALA A 33 9.62 14.81 -2.74
C ALA A 33 10.47 15.36 -3.89
N GLU A 34 9.90 15.50 -5.08
CA GLU A 34 10.55 16.09 -6.25
C GLU A 34 11.03 17.53 -5.99
N ARG A 35 10.18 18.38 -5.39
CA ARG A 35 10.54 19.76 -5.01
C ARG A 35 11.70 19.84 -4.02
N HIS A 36 11.85 18.83 -3.17
CA HIS A 36 12.90 18.78 -2.15
C HIS A 36 14.09 17.89 -2.54
N HIS A 37 14.17 17.45 -3.80
CA HIS A 37 15.20 16.53 -4.27
C HIS A 37 15.29 15.23 -3.44
N ALA A 38 14.16 14.81 -2.87
CA ALA A 38 14.03 13.57 -2.13
C ALA A 38 13.50 12.45 -3.04
N LYS A 39 13.78 11.19 -2.66
CA LYS A 39 13.24 10.02 -3.36
C LYS A 39 11.87 9.65 -2.78
N TYR A 40 10.84 9.69 -3.62
CA TYR A 40 9.56 9.05 -3.33
C TYR A 40 9.63 7.53 -3.55
N ILE A 41 8.99 6.76 -2.67
CA ILE A 41 8.86 5.30 -2.79
C ILE A 41 7.39 4.89 -2.63
N ASP A 42 6.83 4.16 -3.59
CA ASP A 42 5.50 3.55 -3.45
C ASP A 42 5.66 2.09 -3.01
N ILE A 43 5.67 1.87 -1.69
CA ILE A 43 5.73 0.51 -1.12
C ILE A 43 4.39 -0.21 -1.22
N ASN A 44 3.30 0.52 -1.46
CA ASN A 44 1.95 -0.03 -1.43
C ASN A 44 1.58 -0.69 -2.76
N ASP A 45 2.42 -0.57 -3.79
CA ASP A 45 2.13 -1.11 -5.12
C ASP A 45 1.74 -2.59 -5.15
N PRO A 46 2.46 -3.49 -4.46
CA PRO A 46 2.09 -4.91 -4.41
C PRO A 46 0.74 -5.18 -3.71
N LEU A 47 0.29 -4.26 -2.85
CA LEU A 47 -0.93 -4.41 -2.05
C LEU A 47 -2.19 -4.00 -2.81
N LYS A 48 -2.05 -3.26 -3.91
CA LYS A 48 -3.18 -2.76 -4.69
C LYS A 48 -3.68 -3.81 -5.69
N ASP A 49 -4.97 -3.75 -6.00
CA ASP A 49 -5.56 -4.41 -7.17
C ASP A 49 -5.43 -3.52 -8.43
N ARG A 50 -6.05 -3.96 -9.53
CA ARG A 50 -5.98 -3.25 -10.83
C ARG A 50 -6.65 -1.88 -10.81
N ASP A 51 -7.58 -1.67 -9.88
CA ASP A 51 -8.32 -0.42 -9.73
C ASP A 51 -7.65 0.50 -8.70
N GLY A 52 -6.52 0.06 -8.11
CA GLY A 52 -5.77 0.81 -7.11
C GLY A 52 -6.29 0.66 -5.68
N ASN A 53 -7.25 -0.24 -5.44
CA ASN A 53 -7.78 -0.50 -4.11
C ASN A 53 -6.91 -1.49 -3.35
N LEU A 54 -6.90 -1.37 -2.02
CA LEU A 54 -6.20 -2.31 -1.16
C LEU A 54 -6.88 -3.68 -1.23
N LYS A 55 -6.11 -4.73 -1.53
CA LYS A 55 -6.56 -6.11 -1.53
C LYS A 55 -6.98 -6.54 -0.12
N ALA A 56 -8.23 -6.98 0.03
CA ALA A 56 -8.78 -7.36 1.34
C ALA A 56 -7.98 -8.52 1.97
N GLU A 57 -7.45 -9.43 1.16
CA GLU A 57 -6.62 -10.55 1.59
C GLU A 57 -5.26 -10.17 2.19
N TYR A 58 -4.89 -8.89 2.18
CA TYR A 58 -3.67 -8.37 2.83
C TYR A 58 -3.95 -7.54 4.09
N THR A 59 -5.21 -7.45 4.53
CA THR A 59 -5.61 -6.62 5.69
C THR A 59 -6.31 -7.41 6.78
N ILE A 60 -6.30 -6.89 8.01
CA ILE A 60 -7.04 -7.42 9.17
C ILE A 60 -8.49 -6.93 9.13
N GLU A 61 -8.68 -5.61 9.02
CA GLU A 61 -10.00 -4.98 8.95
C GLU A 61 -10.16 -3.95 7.82
N GLY A 62 -9.50 -4.17 6.68
CA GLY A 62 -9.52 -3.22 5.56
C GLY A 62 -8.57 -2.02 5.74
N MET A 63 -7.79 -1.99 6.83
CA MET A 63 -6.84 -0.90 7.13
C MET A 63 -5.47 -1.43 7.54
N HIS A 64 -5.36 -2.15 8.66
CA HIS A 64 -4.07 -2.66 9.09
C HIS A 64 -3.62 -3.83 8.22
N ILE A 65 -2.36 -3.77 7.76
CA ILE A 65 -1.71 -4.83 7.00
C ILE A 65 -1.50 -6.04 7.92
N LYS A 66 -1.82 -7.24 7.44
CA LYS A 66 -1.50 -8.50 8.13
C LYS A 66 -0.24 -9.15 7.56
N GLU A 67 0.16 -10.27 8.14
CA GLU A 67 1.39 -11.01 7.78
C GLU A 67 1.58 -11.17 6.27
N GLU A 68 0.55 -11.62 5.54
CA GLU A 68 0.66 -11.85 4.09
C GLU A 68 0.88 -10.56 3.31
N GLY A 69 0.32 -9.44 3.78
CA GLY A 69 0.56 -8.13 3.17
C GLY A 69 1.97 -7.64 3.44
N TYR A 70 2.49 -7.81 4.66
CA TYR A 70 3.89 -7.49 4.97
C TYR A 70 4.86 -8.34 4.14
N ARG A 71 4.55 -9.64 3.97
CA ARG A 71 5.31 -10.52 3.09
C ARG A 71 5.28 -10.05 1.63
N ALA A 72 4.14 -9.55 1.15
CA ALA A 72 3.99 -9.05 -0.22
C ALA A 72 4.81 -7.78 -0.53
N ILE A 73 5.06 -6.92 0.46
CA ILE A 73 5.86 -5.69 0.28
C ILE A 73 7.33 -5.85 0.66
N PHE A 74 7.69 -6.96 1.31
CA PHE A 74 8.99 -7.12 1.96
C PHE A 74 10.17 -6.97 1.00
N ASP A 75 10.16 -7.67 -0.13
CA ASP A 75 11.30 -7.64 -1.08
C ASP A 75 11.49 -6.25 -1.69
N LEU A 76 10.39 -5.58 -2.05
CA LEU A 76 10.41 -4.20 -2.55
C LEU A 76 10.95 -3.23 -1.49
N PHE A 77 10.47 -3.34 -0.25
CA PHE A 77 10.93 -2.53 0.86
C PHE A 77 12.43 -2.75 1.14
N MET A 78 12.89 -4.00 1.21
CA MET A 78 14.29 -4.33 1.44
C MET A 78 15.18 -3.84 0.30
N GLY A 79 14.67 -3.78 -0.94
CA GLY A 79 15.36 -3.16 -2.07
C GLY A 79 15.71 -1.70 -1.80
N TYR A 80 14.77 -0.92 -1.25
CA TYR A 80 15.01 0.47 -0.85
C TYR A 80 15.90 0.60 0.39
N ALA A 81 15.65 -0.23 1.41
CA ALA A 81 16.36 -0.16 2.68
C ALA A 81 17.86 -0.52 2.53
N LYS A 82 18.20 -1.38 1.56
CA LYS A 82 19.58 -1.80 1.28
C LYS A 82 20.31 -0.92 0.26
N GLU A 83 19.71 0.17 -0.21
CA GLU A 83 20.37 1.04 -1.18
C GLU A 83 21.71 1.56 -0.62
N PRO A 84 22.81 1.53 -1.42
CA PRO A 84 24.14 1.91 -0.93
C PRO A 84 24.21 3.29 -0.28
N ARG A 85 23.37 4.24 -0.73
CA ARG A 85 23.32 5.60 -0.18
C ARG A 85 22.91 5.69 1.30
N TRP A 86 22.37 4.61 1.88
CA TRP A 86 21.96 4.54 3.28
C TRP A 86 22.94 3.78 4.16
N ASN A 87 23.89 3.06 3.57
CA ASN A 87 24.95 2.35 4.29
C ASN A 87 26.07 3.36 4.58
N VAL A 88 25.90 4.12 5.66
CA VAL A 88 26.94 4.97 6.26
C VAL A 88 27.93 4.15 7.09
#